data_AF-A0A3M1X5Q2-F1
#
_entry.id   AF-A0A3M1X5Q2-F1
#
_cell.length_a   1.000
_cell.length_b   1.000
_cell.length_c   1.000
_cell.angle_alpha   90.00
_cell.angle_beta   90.00
_cell.angle_gamma   90.00
#
_symmetry.space_group_name_H-M   'P 1'
#
loop_
_entity.id
_entity.type
_entity.pdbx_description
1 polymer ?
#
loop_
_entity_poly.entity_id
_entity_poly.type
_entity_poly.pdbx_seq_one_letter_code
_entity_poly.pdbx_strand_id
1 'polypeptide(L)'
;MKTREYSRLLMLVLFLVGGGRVTAQFLNWSYEDIITDLQQSGANPDLYVEADGDLHISYWKEALNRLTYGYRNHQTGTWAFEDITDEGTYGFKSAITVDGNGHVHIAYLHNDAGIATLKYVSNTSGSWVVEAVNGTQSVGIYGFDLDYPTYVQPSLDIFLQPSGRPAIVYFDGRSGTITPCTPVPQTYINYELDMDMVTKEADGSWLPYAFD
;
A
#
# COMPACT_ATOMS: atom_id res chain seq x y z
N MET A 1 -15.63 17.19 24.40
CA MET A 1 -16.06 17.26 23.00
C MET A 1 -15.50 18.53 22.38
N LYS A 2 -14.52 18.42 21.48
CA LYS A 2 -14.10 19.55 20.63
C LYS A 2 -14.74 19.35 19.27
N THR A 3 -15.67 20.22 18.91
CA THR A 3 -16.16 20.37 17.54
C THR A 3 -15.03 20.98 16.71
N ARG A 4 -14.50 20.23 15.74
CA ARG A 4 -13.53 20.75 14.77
C ARG A 4 -14.26 21.20 13.50
N GLU A 5 -13.80 22.31 12.95
CA GLU A 5 -14.37 22.96 11.77
C GLU A 5 -14.12 22.15 10.49
N TYR A 6 -15.11 22.17 9.60
CA TYR A 6 -15.08 21.50 8.30
C TYR A 6 -14.23 22.30 7.30
N SER A 7 -13.14 21.73 6.80
CA SER A 7 -12.46 22.24 5.61
C SER A 7 -13.30 21.92 4.37
N ARG A 8 -13.81 22.94 3.68
CA ARG A 8 -14.55 22.78 2.42
C ARG A 8 -13.56 22.81 1.26
N LEU A 9 -13.40 21.69 0.56
CA LEU A 9 -12.66 21.65 -0.71
C LEU A 9 -13.62 21.99 -1.85
N LEU A 10 -13.29 23.02 -2.63
CA LEU A 10 -14.04 23.38 -3.84
C LEU A 10 -13.47 22.59 -5.02
N MET A 11 -14.18 21.58 -5.50
CA MET A 11 -13.86 20.89 -6.75
C MET A 11 -14.85 21.34 -7.83
N LEU A 12 -14.36 22.07 -8.84
CA LEU A 12 -15.17 22.53 -9.96
C LEU A 12 -15.11 21.48 -11.08
N VAL A 13 -16.12 20.61 -11.17
CA VAL A 13 -16.24 19.67 -12.31
C VAL A 13 -16.97 20.39 -13.45
N LEU A 14 -16.25 20.77 -14.51
CA LEU A 14 -16.83 21.36 -15.72
C LEU A 14 -17.32 20.24 -16.66
N PHE A 15 -18.63 20.16 -16.88
CA PHE A 15 -19.16 19.47 -18.06
C PHE A 15 -19.54 20.53 -19.10
N LEU A 16 -18.76 20.62 -20.19
CA LEU A 16 -19.12 21.44 -21.34
C LEU A 16 -20.07 20.65 -22.24
N VAL A 17 -21.37 20.74 -21.96
CA VAL A 17 -22.40 20.37 -22.94
C VAL A 17 -23.42 21.52 -23.03
N GLY A 18 -23.39 22.19 -24.18
CA GLY A 18 -24.37 23.15 -24.69
C GLY A 18 -25.29 23.88 -23.71
N GLY A 19 -24.98 25.16 -23.43
CA GLY A 19 -25.97 26.19 -23.06
C GLY A 19 -26.73 26.05 -21.72
N GLY A 20 -26.48 25.01 -20.93
CA GLY A 20 -27.08 24.81 -19.62
C GLY A 20 -26.35 25.58 -18.50
N ARG A 21 -27.09 26.04 -17.49
CA ARG A 21 -26.50 26.64 -16.27
C ARG A 21 -25.54 25.67 -15.60
N VAL A 22 -24.30 26.10 -15.39
CA VAL A 22 -23.33 25.37 -14.56
C VAL A 22 -23.73 25.54 -13.10
N THR A 23 -23.97 24.43 -12.39
CA THR A 23 -24.19 24.42 -10.94
C THR A 23 -22.95 23.85 -10.27
N ALA A 24 -22.31 24.63 -9.39
CA ALA A 24 -21.25 24.13 -8.52
C ALA A 24 -21.88 23.26 -7.43
N GLN A 25 -21.38 22.02 -7.26
CA GLN A 25 -21.70 21.18 -6.11
C GLN A 25 -20.59 21.33 -5.06
N PHE A 26 -20.99 21.61 -3.82
CA PHE A 26 -20.05 21.62 -2.70
C PHE A 26 -19.92 20.18 -2.18
N LEU A 27 -18.73 19.60 -2.26
CA LEU A 27 -18.41 18.36 -1.57
C LEU A 27 -18.13 18.70 -0.10
N ASN A 28 -18.89 18.09 0.79
CA ASN A 28 -18.59 18.13 2.22
C ASN A 28 -17.67 16.96 2.53
N TRP A 29 -16.50 17.25 3.08
CA TRP A 29 -15.58 16.24 3.57
C TRP A 29 -15.75 16.10 5.08
N SER A 30 -15.86 14.86 5.54
CA SER A 30 -15.68 14.48 6.93
C SER A 30 -14.45 13.60 7.04
N TYR A 31 -13.79 13.64 8.19
CA TYR A 31 -12.69 12.75 8.51
C TYR A 31 -12.97 12.08 9.86
N GLU A 32 -12.37 10.92 10.06
CA GLU A 32 -12.41 10.14 11.29
C GLU A 32 -10.97 9.86 11.70
N ASP A 33 -10.61 10.14 12.96
CA ASP A 33 -9.32 9.72 13.51
C ASP A 33 -9.46 8.25 13.94
N ILE A 34 -8.89 7.35 13.15
CA ILE A 34 -9.04 5.89 13.32
C ILE A 34 -8.00 5.33 14.31
N ILE A 35 -6.78 5.86 14.26
CA ILE A 35 -5.62 5.46 15.09
C ILE A 35 -4.94 6.74 15.59
N THR A 36 -4.69 6.84 16.90
CA THR A 36 -4.18 8.08 17.52
C THR A 36 -2.88 7.90 18.31
N ASP A 37 -2.37 6.67 18.44
CA ASP A 37 -1.10 6.36 19.11
C ASP A 37 0.10 6.59 18.15
N LEU A 38 0.29 7.86 17.78
CA LEU A 38 1.35 8.32 16.88
C LEU A 38 2.72 8.36 17.58
N GLN A 39 3.32 7.19 17.84
CA GLN A 39 4.77 7.04 17.67
C GLN A 39 4.97 6.83 16.15
N GLN A 40 5.94 7.52 15.57
CA GLN A 40 6.09 7.87 14.15
C GLN A 40 5.47 6.93 13.08
N SER A 41 4.54 7.55 12.32
CA SER A 41 4.12 7.22 10.96
C SER A 41 3.60 5.80 10.66
N GLY A 42 2.28 5.70 10.46
CA GLY A 42 1.71 4.71 9.55
C GLY A 42 2.30 4.93 8.15
N ALA A 43 3.46 4.35 7.89
CA ALA A 43 4.13 4.44 6.60
C ALA A 43 3.31 3.64 5.59
N ASN A 44 2.59 4.37 4.73
CA ASN A 44 1.87 3.85 3.57
C ASN A 44 0.77 2.83 3.93
N PRO A 45 -0.30 3.27 4.62
CA PRO A 45 -1.50 2.46 4.72
C PRO A 45 -2.12 2.28 3.34
N ASP A 46 -2.89 1.21 3.19
CA ASP A 46 -3.76 1.03 2.04
C ASP A 46 -5.18 0.69 2.48
N LEU A 47 -6.15 1.08 1.66
CA LEU A 47 -7.57 0.99 1.95
C LEU A 47 -8.29 0.30 0.79
N TYR A 48 -8.99 -0.78 1.11
CA TYR A 48 -9.97 -1.39 0.21
C TYR A 48 -11.39 -1.07 0.70
N VAL A 49 -12.25 -0.75 -0.26
CA VAL A 49 -13.66 -0.40 -0.02
C VAL A 49 -14.52 -1.46 -0.70
N GLU A 50 -15.30 -2.18 0.08
CA GLU A 50 -16.29 -3.12 -0.46
C GLU A 50 -17.49 -2.38 -1.06
N ALA A 51 -18.26 -3.08 -1.91
CA ALA A 51 -19.39 -2.50 -2.61
C ALA A 51 -20.54 -2.05 -1.68
N ASP A 52 -20.66 -2.66 -0.50
CA ASP A 52 -21.64 -2.29 0.52
C ASP A 52 -21.14 -1.16 1.44
N GLY A 53 -19.86 -0.79 1.33
CA GLY A 53 -19.21 0.27 2.08
C GLY A 53 -18.40 -0.21 3.28
N ASP A 54 -18.25 -1.53 3.49
CA ASP A 54 -17.27 -2.05 4.44
C ASP A 54 -15.85 -1.61 4.04
N LEU A 55 -15.02 -1.33 5.03
CA LEU A 55 -13.66 -0.83 4.82
C LEU A 55 -12.63 -1.80 5.39
N HIS A 56 -11.55 -1.98 4.64
CA HIS A 56 -10.41 -2.80 5.01
C HIS A 56 -9.17 -1.93 4.92
N ILE A 57 -8.43 -1.81 6.01
CA ILE A 57 -7.17 -1.06 6.04
C ILE A 57 -6.03 -2.00 6.41
N SER A 58 -4.91 -1.91 5.71
CA SER A 58 -3.65 -2.48 6.17
C SER A 58 -2.66 -1.36 6.44
N TYR A 59 -1.92 -1.46 7.53
CA TYR A 59 -0.93 -0.46 7.89
C TYR A 59 0.17 -1.05 8.75
N TRP A 60 1.31 -0.38 8.76
CA TRP A 60 2.39 -0.70 9.67
C TRP A 60 2.19 0.02 11.01
N LYS A 61 2.21 -0.74 12.09
CA LYS A 61 2.17 -0.26 13.45
C LYS A 61 3.59 -0.20 14.02
N GLU A 62 4.22 0.96 13.88
CA GLU A 62 5.63 1.18 14.28
C GLU A 62 5.91 0.76 15.73
N ALA A 63 5.03 1.14 16.67
CA ALA A 63 5.24 0.90 18.10
C ALA A 63 5.47 -0.57 18.46
N LEU A 64 4.94 -1.50 17.65
CA LEU A 64 5.12 -2.95 17.81
C LEU A 64 5.95 -3.55 16.67
N ASN A 65 6.25 -2.77 15.63
CA ASN A 65 6.85 -3.21 14.38
C ASN A 65 6.07 -4.38 13.73
N ARG A 66 4.76 -4.18 13.52
CA ARG A 66 3.83 -5.20 13.00
C ARG A 66 3.03 -4.69 11.82
N LEU A 67 2.68 -5.60 10.92
CA LEU A 67 1.59 -5.37 9.97
C LEU A 67 0.27 -5.55 10.72
N THR A 68 -0.59 -4.55 10.66
CA THR A 68 -1.90 -4.56 11.32
C THR A 68 -2.99 -4.40 10.26
N TYR A 69 -4.05 -5.19 10.43
CA TYR A 69 -5.27 -5.11 9.65
C TYR A 69 -6.37 -4.45 10.47
N GLY A 70 -7.13 -3.57 9.85
CA GLY A 70 -8.35 -2.99 10.40
C GLY A 70 -9.54 -3.25 9.49
N TYR A 71 -10.69 -3.54 10.09
CA TYR A 71 -11.96 -3.72 9.40
C TYR A 71 -13.01 -2.80 10.00
N ARG A 72 -13.77 -2.12 9.14
CA ARG A 72 -14.92 -1.31 9.53
C ARG A 72 -16.16 -1.84 8.87
N ASN A 73 -17.10 -2.26 9.69
CA ASN A 73 -18.43 -2.58 9.21
C ASN A 73 -19.23 -1.29 8.95
N HIS A 74 -19.80 -1.15 7.75
CA HIS A 74 -20.54 0.05 7.34
C HIS A 74 -21.84 0.25 8.13
N GLN A 75 -22.45 -0.81 8.65
CA GLN A 75 -23.71 -0.76 9.39
C GLN A 75 -23.50 -0.29 10.83
N THR A 76 -22.46 -0.78 11.49
CA THR A 76 -22.14 -0.39 12.88
C THR A 76 -21.27 0.85 12.94
N GLY A 77 -20.48 1.10 11.90
CA GLY A 77 -19.48 2.17 11.85
C GLY A 77 -18.29 1.96 12.78
N THR A 78 -18.10 0.74 13.29
CA THR A 78 -17.06 0.42 14.29
C THR A 78 -15.87 -0.26 13.64
N TRP A 79 -14.67 0.14 14.05
CA TRP A 79 -13.42 -0.51 13.67
C TRP A 79 -13.08 -1.69 14.59
N ALA A 80 -12.56 -2.77 14.00
CA ALA A 80 -11.86 -3.85 14.68
C ALA A 80 -10.45 -3.97 14.10
N PHE A 81 -9.46 -4.26 14.94
CA PHE A 81 -8.05 -4.36 14.53
C PHE A 81 -7.43 -5.69 14.96
N GLU A 82 -6.52 -6.19 14.13
CA GLU A 82 -5.76 -7.42 14.35
C GLU A 82 -4.32 -7.23 13.90
N ASP A 83 -3.36 -7.58 14.77
CA ASP A 83 -1.95 -7.65 14.38
C ASP A 83 -1.70 -8.98 13.65
N ILE A 84 -1.19 -8.91 12.41
CA ILE A 84 -1.02 -10.08 11.53
C ILE A 84 0.30 -10.83 11.80
N THR A 85 1.31 -10.15 12.32
CA THR A 85 2.67 -10.70 12.50
C THR A 85 3.14 -10.55 13.94
N ASP A 86 3.82 -11.57 14.47
CA ASP A 86 4.18 -11.57 15.90
C ASP A 86 5.35 -10.64 16.26
N GLU A 87 6.49 -10.61 15.55
CA GLU A 87 7.63 -9.73 15.92
C GLU A 87 8.59 -9.43 14.75
N GLY A 88 9.37 -8.33 14.87
CA GLY A 88 10.60 -8.11 14.08
C GLY A 88 10.44 -7.78 12.60
N THR A 89 9.21 -7.55 12.14
CA THR A 89 8.94 -7.26 10.74
C THR A 89 8.97 -5.75 10.54
N TYR A 90 10.10 -5.23 10.08
CA TYR A 90 10.23 -3.88 9.54
C TYR A 90 9.44 -3.77 8.23
N GLY A 91 8.12 -3.82 8.35
CA GLY A 91 7.24 -3.93 7.21
C GLY A 91 6.63 -2.60 6.88
N PHE A 92 7.13 -1.90 5.87
CA PHE A 92 6.64 -0.57 5.51
C PHE A 92 6.12 -0.63 4.09
N LYS A 93 4.95 -0.05 3.84
CA LYS A 93 4.19 -0.21 2.60
C LYS A 93 3.51 -1.57 2.51
N SER A 94 2.19 -1.50 2.64
CA SER A 94 1.28 -2.59 2.36
C SER A 94 0.34 -2.18 1.25
N ALA A 95 -0.16 -3.14 0.49
CA ALA A 95 -1.35 -2.98 -0.34
C ALA A 95 -2.34 -4.11 -0.02
N ILE A 96 -3.63 -3.82 -0.13
CA ILE A 96 -4.70 -4.69 0.31
C ILE A 96 -5.78 -4.84 -0.77
N THR A 97 -6.20 -6.08 -0.98
CA THR A 97 -7.38 -6.38 -1.79
C THR A 97 -8.20 -7.48 -1.13
N VAL A 98 -9.48 -7.58 -1.48
CA VAL A 98 -10.41 -8.57 -0.92
C VAL A 98 -11.04 -9.36 -2.05
N ASP A 99 -11.09 -10.68 -1.90
CA ASP A 99 -11.69 -11.59 -2.88
C ASP A 99 -13.22 -11.63 -2.79
N GLY A 100 -13.85 -12.26 -3.78
CA GLY A 100 -15.32 -12.40 -3.82
C GLY A 100 -15.93 -13.25 -2.70
N ASN A 101 -15.12 -13.86 -1.84
CA ASN A 101 -15.55 -14.60 -0.65
C ASN A 101 -15.27 -13.81 0.64
N GLY A 102 -14.76 -12.58 0.56
CA GLY A 102 -14.40 -11.76 1.71
C GLY A 102 -13.03 -12.10 2.31
N HIS A 103 -12.19 -12.89 1.64
CA HIS A 103 -10.83 -13.13 2.11
C HIS A 103 -9.92 -11.97 1.75
N VAL A 104 -9.10 -11.59 2.72
CA VAL A 104 -8.19 -10.47 2.62
C VAL A 104 -6.84 -10.96 2.12
N HIS A 105 -6.30 -10.24 1.16
CA HIS A 105 -5.01 -10.46 0.53
C HIS A 105 -4.16 -9.20 0.73
N ILE A 106 -3.00 -9.33 1.39
CA ILE A 106 -2.11 -8.19 1.65
C ILE A 106 -0.73 -8.52 1.10
N ALA A 107 -0.20 -7.65 0.25
CA ALA A 107 1.22 -7.61 -0.09
C ALA A 107 1.90 -6.56 0.79
N TYR A 108 3.12 -6.82 1.22
CA TYR A 108 3.88 -5.87 2.02
C TYR A 108 5.38 -6.04 1.81
N LEU A 109 6.13 -4.95 1.99
CA LEU A 109 7.59 -5.05 2.05
C LEU A 109 8.03 -5.42 3.44
N HIS A 110 9.11 -6.17 3.54
CA HIS A 110 9.76 -6.54 4.78
C HIS A 110 11.25 -6.19 4.68
N ASN A 111 11.74 -5.37 5.60
CA ASN A 111 13.17 -5.13 5.77
C ASN A 111 13.78 -6.20 6.65
N ASP A 112 14.85 -6.80 6.17
CA ASP A 112 15.78 -7.58 6.97
C ASP A 112 17.18 -7.01 6.79
N ALA A 113 17.75 -6.42 7.84
CA ALA A 113 19.09 -5.84 7.84
C ALA A 113 19.40 -4.87 6.67
N GLY A 114 18.44 -4.03 6.28
CA GLY A 114 18.55 -3.08 5.17
C GLY A 114 18.12 -3.64 3.81
N ILE A 115 17.66 -4.88 3.75
CA ILE A 115 17.26 -5.56 2.51
C ILE A 115 15.73 -5.61 2.44
N ALA A 116 15.15 -4.93 1.44
CA ALA A 116 13.71 -4.96 1.16
C ALA A 116 13.30 -6.29 0.53
N THR A 117 12.32 -7.00 1.06
CA THR A 117 11.79 -8.23 0.45
C THR A 117 10.28 -8.15 0.33
N LEU A 118 9.72 -8.67 -0.76
CA LEU A 118 8.28 -8.72 -0.95
C LEU A 118 7.71 -9.94 -0.22
N LYS A 119 6.66 -9.72 0.57
CA LYS A 119 5.90 -10.76 1.26
C LYS A 119 4.42 -10.62 0.97
N TYR A 120 3.72 -11.74 1.12
CA TYR A 120 2.28 -11.83 0.93
C TYR A 120 1.66 -12.51 2.14
N VAL A 121 0.46 -12.09 2.54
CA VAL A 121 -0.31 -12.72 3.61
C VAL A 121 -1.80 -12.73 3.26
N SER A 122 -2.48 -13.81 3.61
CA SER A 122 -3.94 -13.92 3.42
C SER A 122 -4.62 -14.77 4.47
N ASN A 123 -5.92 -14.52 4.67
CA ASN A 123 -6.76 -15.28 5.59
C ASN A 123 -7.66 -16.32 4.89
N THR A 124 -7.38 -16.66 3.62
CA THR A 124 -8.17 -17.61 2.80
C THR A 124 -8.32 -19.01 3.44
N SER A 125 -7.41 -19.38 4.34
CA SER A 125 -7.45 -20.66 5.08
C SER A 125 -8.24 -20.60 6.40
N GLY A 126 -8.81 -19.44 6.75
CA GLY A 126 -9.47 -19.18 8.03
C GLY A 126 -8.55 -18.55 9.09
N SER A 127 -7.24 -18.46 8.82
CA SER A 127 -6.25 -17.74 9.61
C SER A 127 -5.24 -17.06 8.70
N TRP A 128 -4.58 -16.00 9.18
CA TRP A 128 -3.51 -15.35 8.44
C TRP A 128 -2.34 -16.31 8.20
N VAL A 129 -2.00 -16.50 6.92
CA VAL A 129 -0.85 -17.30 6.49
C VAL A 129 0.08 -16.41 5.68
N VAL A 130 1.29 -16.24 6.18
CA VAL A 130 2.36 -15.47 5.53
C VAL A 130 3.13 -16.38 4.58
N GLU A 131 3.39 -15.89 3.37
CA GLU A 131 4.18 -16.54 2.36
C GLU A 131 5.31 -15.63 1.87
N ALA A 132 6.46 -16.23 1.57
CA ALA A 132 7.49 -15.56 0.80
C ALA A 132 7.07 -15.53 -0.67
N VAL A 133 7.17 -14.37 -1.30
CA VAL A 133 6.96 -14.22 -2.74
C VAL A 133 8.28 -14.56 -3.42
N ASN A 134 8.48 -15.86 -3.67
CA ASN A 134 9.72 -16.37 -4.26
C ASN A 134 9.95 -15.80 -5.67
N GLY A 135 11.22 -15.61 -6.05
CA GLY A 135 11.61 -15.05 -7.34
C GLY A 135 11.84 -13.54 -7.33
N THR A 136 11.35 -12.82 -6.34
CA THR A 136 11.78 -11.44 -6.09
C THR A 136 13.10 -11.48 -5.34
N GLN A 137 14.20 -11.18 -6.02
CA GLN A 137 15.38 -10.69 -5.31
C GLN A 137 14.99 -9.41 -4.54
N SER A 138 15.79 -8.94 -3.57
CA SER A 138 15.43 -7.76 -2.76
C SER A 138 14.90 -6.55 -3.55
N VAL A 139 13.68 -6.06 -3.30
CA VAL A 139 13.08 -4.99 -4.12
C VAL A 139 13.68 -3.58 -3.87
N GLY A 140 14.83 -3.54 -3.19
CA GLY A 140 15.59 -2.33 -2.86
C GLY A 140 16.60 -2.59 -1.74
N ILE A 141 17.51 -1.62 -1.56
CA ILE A 141 18.41 -1.52 -0.40
C ILE A 141 18.03 -0.26 0.35
N TYR A 142 17.80 -0.41 1.65
CA TYR A 142 17.56 0.70 2.57
C TYR A 142 18.83 1.03 3.34
N GLY A 143 19.12 2.32 3.45
CA GLY A 143 19.75 2.81 4.67
C GLY A 143 18.75 2.72 5.82
N PHE A 144 19.21 2.62 7.06
CA PHE A 144 18.39 2.52 8.28
C PHE A 144 17.46 3.73 8.54
N ASP A 145 17.34 4.66 7.59
CA ASP A 145 16.65 5.93 7.70
C ASP A 145 15.75 6.14 6.47
N LEU A 146 14.44 6.05 6.69
CA LEU A 146 13.39 6.16 5.66
C LEU A 146 13.27 7.58 5.07
N ASP A 147 13.90 8.58 5.71
CA ASP A 147 13.88 10.00 5.33
C ASP A 147 15.17 10.46 4.64
N TYR A 148 16.11 9.56 4.37
CA TYR A 148 17.36 9.94 3.68
C TYR A 148 17.12 10.12 2.16
N PRO A 149 17.33 11.33 1.60
CA PRO A 149 16.91 11.71 0.24
C PRO A 149 17.71 11.05 -0.90
N THR A 150 18.54 10.04 -0.60
CA THR A 150 19.40 9.36 -1.58
C THR A 150 18.89 7.98 -1.98
N TYR A 151 17.81 7.46 -1.38
CA TYR A 151 17.28 6.12 -1.66
C TYR A 151 15.92 6.17 -2.37
N VAL A 152 15.74 5.36 -3.41
CA VAL A 152 14.42 5.14 -4.04
C VAL A 152 13.54 4.41 -3.04
N GLN A 153 12.38 4.98 -2.72
CA GLN A 153 11.38 4.24 -1.98
C GLN A 153 10.65 3.31 -2.95
N PRO A 154 10.74 1.97 -2.81
CA PRO A 154 9.90 1.08 -3.59
C PRO A 154 8.43 1.35 -3.27
N SER A 155 7.56 1.02 -4.19
CA SER A 155 6.13 0.93 -3.91
C SER A 155 5.60 -0.36 -4.50
N LEU A 156 4.44 -0.78 -4.00
CA LEU A 156 3.77 -1.99 -4.42
C LEU A 156 2.27 -1.73 -4.47
N ASP A 157 1.58 -2.55 -5.24
CA ASP A 157 0.14 -2.67 -5.25
C ASP A 157 -0.25 -4.15 -5.48
N ILE A 158 -1.41 -4.54 -4.99
CA ILE A 158 -1.93 -5.91 -5.13
C ILE A 158 -3.33 -5.86 -5.74
N PHE A 159 -3.57 -6.73 -6.70
CA PHE A 159 -4.88 -6.90 -7.29
C PHE A 159 -5.19 -8.38 -7.53
N LEU A 160 -6.46 -8.68 -7.76
CA LEU A 160 -6.90 -10.01 -8.13
C LEU A 160 -6.96 -10.15 -9.64
N GLN A 161 -6.32 -11.19 -10.16
CA GLN A 161 -6.46 -11.62 -11.54
C GLN A 161 -7.92 -12.05 -11.81
N PRO A 162 -8.37 -12.15 -13.08
CA PRO A 162 -9.69 -12.71 -13.41
C PRO A 162 -9.93 -14.12 -12.86
N SER A 163 -8.85 -14.86 -12.57
CA SER A 163 -8.88 -16.17 -11.93
C SER A 163 -9.17 -16.15 -10.43
N GLY A 164 -9.22 -14.97 -9.81
CA GLY A 164 -9.32 -14.77 -8.37
C GLY A 164 -7.99 -14.90 -7.62
N ARG A 165 -6.88 -15.18 -8.32
CA ARG A 165 -5.55 -15.27 -7.70
C ARG A 165 -4.90 -13.90 -7.57
N PRO A 166 -4.14 -13.64 -6.50
CA PRO A 166 -3.45 -12.36 -6.35
C PRO A 166 -2.33 -12.19 -7.39
N ALA A 167 -2.11 -10.94 -7.77
CA ALA A 167 -0.96 -10.46 -8.52
C ALA A 167 -0.44 -9.22 -7.80
N ILE A 168 0.87 -9.10 -7.71
CA ILE A 168 1.54 -7.99 -7.02
C ILE A 168 2.40 -7.27 -8.05
N VAL A 169 2.14 -5.98 -8.23
CA VAL A 169 3.00 -5.08 -9.00
C VAL A 169 3.87 -4.32 -8.02
N TYR A 170 5.14 -4.15 -8.35
CA TYR A 170 6.08 -3.43 -7.50
C TYR A 170 7.19 -2.78 -8.31
N PHE A 171 7.86 -1.81 -7.71
CA PHE A 171 9.04 -1.18 -8.29
C PHE A 171 10.30 -1.84 -7.72
N ASP A 172 11.17 -2.37 -8.58
CA ASP A 172 12.51 -2.80 -8.18
C ASP A 172 13.49 -1.62 -8.31
N GLY A 173 13.99 -1.14 -7.17
CA GLY A 173 14.96 -0.05 -7.12
C GLY A 173 16.41 -0.47 -7.40
N ARG A 174 16.70 -1.73 -7.76
CA ARG A 174 18.08 -2.23 -7.88
C ARG A 174 18.80 -1.96 -9.21
N SER A 175 18.09 -1.80 -10.31
CA SER A 175 18.70 -1.74 -11.66
C SER A 175 19.30 -0.38 -12.05
N GLY A 176 19.06 0.68 -11.26
CA GLY A 176 19.55 2.04 -11.57
C GLY A 176 21.01 2.29 -11.17
N THR A 177 21.84 2.76 -12.12
CA THR A 177 23.19 3.27 -11.81
C THR A 177 23.14 4.74 -11.38
N ILE A 178 23.55 5.04 -10.14
CA ILE A 178 23.75 6.43 -9.70
C ILE A 178 24.97 7.00 -10.43
N THR A 179 24.75 7.89 -11.39
CA THR A 179 25.83 8.66 -12.04
C THR A 179 25.80 10.09 -11.54
N PRO A 180 26.78 10.54 -10.73
CA PRO A 180 26.83 11.94 -10.29
C PRO A 180 27.10 12.86 -11.48
N CYS A 181 26.22 13.85 -11.71
CA CYS A 181 26.53 14.94 -12.62
C CYS A 181 27.53 15.90 -11.95
N THR A 182 28.83 15.71 -12.18
CA THR A 182 29.83 16.75 -11.87
C THR A 182 29.86 17.80 -13.00
N PRO A 183 30.00 19.12 -12.73
CA PRO A 183 30.48 19.75 -11.50
C PRO A 183 29.49 20.73 -10.81
N VAL A 184 28.18 20.58 -10.99
CA VAL A 184 27.19 21.53 -10.42
C VAL A 184 26.56 20.91 -9.17
N PRO A 185 26.32 21.65 -8.06
CA PRO A 185 25.77 21.09 -6.81
C PRO A 185 24.29 20.71 -6.88
N GLN A 186 23.74 20.48 -8.08
CA GLN A 186 22.40 19.92 -8.25
C GLN A 186 22.53 18.45 -8.65
N THR A 187 22.40 17.57 -7.67
CA THR A 187 22.20 16.14 -7.88
C THR A 187 20.85 15.93 -8.56
N TYR A 188 20.86 15.83 -9.90
CA TYR A 188 19.79 15.14 -10.61
C TYR A 188 20.10 13.65 -10.55
N ILE A 189 19.19 12.88 -9.94
CA ILE A 189 19.28 11.42 -9.92
C ILE A 189 18.30 10.91 -10.98
N ASN A 190 18.84 10.30 -12.04
CA ASN A 190 18.03 9.55 -12.99
C ASN A 190 17.88 8.13 -12.46
N TYR A 191 16.65 7.71 -12.22
CA TYR A 191 16.30 6.34 -11.90
C TYR A 191 15.77 5.68 -13.18
N GLU A 192 16.34 4.55 -13.58
CA GLU A 192 15.59 3.58 -14.38
C GLU A 192 14.66 2.88 -13.39
N LEU A 193 13.36 3.16 -13.50
CA LEU A 193 12.33 2.56 -12.66
C LEU A 193 11.77 1.37 -13.44
N ASP A 194 12.18 0.17 -13.07
CA ASP A 194 11.60 -1.06 -13.62
C ASP A 194 10.39 -1.43 -12.78
N MET A 195 9.23 -1.42 -13.44
CA MET A 195 7.99 -1.96 -12.89
C MET A 195 7.98 -3.45 -13.16
N ASP A 196 7.95 -4.23 -12.08
CA ASP A 196 7.86 -5.68 -12.13
C ASP A 196 6.49 -6.13 -11.63
N MET A 197 6.10 -7.32 -12.05
CA MET A 197 4.92 -7.98 -11.53
C MET A 197 5.19 -9.46 -11.26
N VAL A 198 4.61 -9.97 -10.19
CA VAL A 198 4.58 -11.39 -9.86
C VAL A 198 3.14 -11.85 -9.68
N THR A 199 2.81 -13.02 -10.23
CA THR A 199 1.47 -13.62 -10.18
C THR A 199 1.49 -14.89 -9.36
N LYS A 200 0.41 -15.11 -8.59
CA LYS A 200 0.20 -16.41 -7.94
C LYS A 200 -0.44 -17.38 -8.93
N GLU A 201 0.19 -18.53 -9.07
CA GLU A 201 -0.21 -19.59 -9.99
C GLU A 201 -1.14 -20.61 -9.33
N ALA A 202 -1.76 -21.46 -10.16
CA ALA A 202 -2.71 -22.47 -9.71
C ALA A 202 -2.08 -23.54 -8.81
N ASP A 203 -0.78 -23.77 -8.92
CA ASP A 203 -0.01 -24.67 -8.06
C ASP A 203 0.45 -24.02 -6.74
N GLY A 204 0.10 -22.75 -6.54
CA GLY A 204 0.47 -21.94 -5.38
C GLY A 204 1.83 -21.25 -5.48
N SER A 205 2.58 -21.45 -6.57
CA SER A 205 3.86 -20.78 -6.79
C SER A 205 3.67 -19.31 -7.18
N TRP A 206 4.70 -18.49 -6.94
CA TRP A 206 4.79 -17.12 -7.42
C TRP A 206 5.75 -17.07 -8.60
N LEU A 207 5.32 -16.51 -9.74
CA LEU A 207 6.14 -16.39 -10.95
C LEU A 207 6.20 -14.93 -11.43
N PRO A 208 7.36 -14.46 -11.96
CA PRO A 208 7.43 -13.18 -12.65
C PRO A 208 6.53 -13.14 -13.88
N TYR A 209 5.89 -12.01 -14.09
CA TYR A 209 5.12 -11.71 -15.29
C TYR A 209 5.96 -10.87 -16.25
N ALA A 210 6.04 -11.30 -17.50
CA ALA A 210 6.69 -10.53 -18.55
C ALA A 210 5.68 -9.60 -19.23
N PHE A 211 5.95 -8.30 -19.22
CA PHE A 211 5.22 -7.33 -20.05
C PHE A 211 5.74 -7.44 -21.48
N ASP A 212 4.97 -8.08 -22.36
CA ASP A 212 5.23 -8.15 -23.82
C ASP A 212 5.00 -6.80 -24.53
#